data_AF-M6C0C6-F1
#
_entry.id   AF-M6C0C6-F1
#
_cell.length_a   1.000
_cell.length_b   1.000
_cell.length_c   1.000
_cell.angle_alpha   90.00
_cell.angle_beta   90.00
_cell.angle_gamma   90.00
#
_symmetry.space_group_name_H-M   'P 1'
#
loop_
_entity.id
_entity.type
_entity.pdbx_description
1 polymer ?
#
loop_
_entity_poly.entity_id
_entity_poly.type
_entity_poly.pdbx_seq_one_letter_code
_entity_poly.pdbx_strand_id
1 'polypeptide(L)'
;MALIQKMVPNPIGDARLAFNLACLHALNGNKQKMLHYTKIALFLGMNVLEFKKDSDFYAFRSDPDFIRMIRARPALDLSLIPPI
;
A
#
# COMPACT_ATOMS: atom_id res chain seq x y z
N MET A 1 3.22 18.26 6.84
CA MET A 1 3.65 16.83 6.86
C MET A 1 4.74 16.49 7.90
N ALA A 2 5.49 17.45 8.45
CA ALA A 2 6.63 17.14 9.34
C ALA A 2 6.25 16.39 10.64
N LEU A 3 5.06 16.64 11.20
CA LEU A 3 4.61 15.96 12.42
C LEU A 3 4.28 14.48 12.17
N ILE A 4 3.50 14.17 11.12
CA ILE A 4 3.15 12.79 10.77
C ILE A 4 4.42 11.95 10.55
N GLN A 5 5.43 12.48 9.87
CA GLN A 5 6.69 11.76 9.64
C GLN A 5 7.41 11.38 10.94
N LYS A 6 7.27 12.16 12.02
CA LYS A 6 7.84 11.85 13.34
C LYS A 6 7.01 10.81 14.11
N MET A 7 5.74 10.64 13.74
CA MET A 7 4.81 9.71 14.40
C MET A 7 4.70 8.36 13.68
N VAL A 8 5.12 8.28 12.42
CA VAL A 8 5.15 7.03 11.68
C VAL A 8 6.31 6.17 12.19
N PRO A 9 6.04 4.97 12.75
CA PRO A 9 7.09 4.08 13.22
C PRO A 9 7.94 3.58 12.06
N ASN A 10 9.21 3.30 12.33
CA ASN A 10 10.15 2.71 11.38
C ASN A 10 10.87 1.50 12.02
N PRO A 11 10.61 0.25 11.59
CA PRO A 11 9.74 -0.11 10.46
C PRO A 11 8.24 0.06 10.79
N ILE A 12 7.41 0.25 9.75
CA ILE A 12 5.95 0.18 9.89
C ILE A 12 5.55 -1.29 10.05
N GLY A 13 4.91 -1.61 11.16
CA GLY A 13 4.41 -2.96 11.46
C GLY A 13 2.90 -3.17 11.25
N ASP A 14 2.14 -2.10 11.02
CA ASP A 14 0.67 -2.16 10.90
C ASP A 14 0.21 -1.89 9.46
N ALA A 15 -0.53 -2.85 8.89
CA ALA A 15 -1.00 -2.78 7.51
C ALA A 15 -2.00 -1.63 7.27
N ARG A 16 -2.86 -1.33 8.25
CA ARG A 16 -3.86 -0.26 8.17
C ARG A 16 -3.20 1.11 8.21
N LEU A 17 -2.16 1.27 9.03
CA LEU A 17 -1.37 2.49 9.04
C LEU A 17 -0.71 2.73 7.68
N ALA A 18 -0.05 1.71 7.12
CA ALA A 18 0.53 1.82 5.78
C ALA A 18 -0.53 2.13 4.72
N PHE A 19 -1.71 1.50 4.77
CA PHE A 19 -2.82 1.79 3.87
C PHE A 19 -3.30 3.25 3.98
N ASN A 20 -3.52 3.76 5.20
CA ASN A 20 -3.95 5.14 5.42
C ASN A 20 -2.90 6.15 4.94
N LEU A 21 -1.60 5.84 5.07
CA LEU A 21 -0.53 6.66 4.49
C LEU A 21 -0.56 6.64 2.96
N ALA A 22 -0.89 5.50 2.34
CA ALA A 22 -1.10 5.42 0.90
C ALA A 22 -2.28 6.28 0.47
N CYS A 23 -3.42 6.21 1.15
CA CYS A 23 -4.60 7.05 0.91
C CYS A 23 -4.27 8.55 1.03
N LEU A 24 -3.60 8.95 2.11
CA LEU A 24 -3.14 10.33 2.30
C LEU A 24 -2.31 10.82 1.11
N HIS A 25 -1.39 10.00 0.63
CA HIS A 25 -0.54 10.37 -0.51
C HIS A 25 -1.27 10.30 -1.85
N ALA A 26 -2.28 9.44 -1.99
CA ALA A 26 -3.16 9.42 -3.14
C ALA A 26 -3.96 10.72 -3.26
N LEU A 27 -4.58 11.18 -2.16
CA LEU A 27 -5.31 12.46 -2.09
C LEU A 27 -4.40 13.66 -2.41
N ASN A 28 -3.14 13.61 -1.97
CA ASN A 28 -2.16 14.67 -2.23
C ASN A 28 -1.49 14.57 -3.62
N GLY A 29 -1.89 13.62 -4.47
CA GLY A 29 -1.29 13.41 -5.80
C GLY A 29 0.17 12.94 -5.77
N ASN A 30 0.68 12.50 -4.62
CA ASN A 30 2.08 12.07 -4.48
C ASN A 30 2.23 10.60 -4.89
N LYS A 31 2.38 10.37 -6.19
CA LYS A 31 2.53 9.03 -6.79
C LYS A 31 3.57 8.17 -6.08
N GLN A 32 4.80 8.67 -5.90
CA GLN A 32 5.91 7.87 -5.38
C GLN A 32 5.66 7.40 -3.95
N LYS A 33 5.16 8.29 -3.09
CA LYS A 33 4.84 7.91 -1.70
C LYS A 33 3.60 7.02 -1.62
N MET A 34 2.58 7.27 -2.44
CA MET A 34 1.41 6.40 -2.53
C MET A 34 1.83 4.97 -2.89
N LEU A 35 2.66 4.79 -3.91
CA LEU A 35 3.15 3.48 -4.32
C LEU A 35 4.01 2.82 -3.22
N HIS A 36 4.89 3.59 -2.58
CA HIS A 36 5.71 3.09 -1.48
C HIS A 36 4.87 2.50 -0.34
N TYR A 37 3.88 3.25 0.17
CA TYR A 37 3.05 2.79 1.27
C TYR A 37 2.05 1.70 0.85
N THR A 38 1.58 1.72 -0.40
CA THR A 38 0.80 0.62 -0.99
C THR A 38 1.59 -0.69 -0.93
N LYS A 39 2.87 -0.67 -1.31
CA LYS A 39 3.74 -1.85 -1.25
C LYS A 39 3.88 -2.38 0.17
N ILE A 40 4.09 -1.51 1.15
CA ILE A 40 4.21 -1.89 2.57
C ILE A 40 2.91 -2.51 3.08
N ALA A 41 1.77 -1.85 2.81
CA ALA A 41 0.47 -2.35 3.24
C ALA A 41 0.14 -3.74 2.65
N LEU A 42 0.40 -3.94 1.36
CA LEU A 42 0.24 -5.24 0.70
C LEU A 42 1.18 -6.30 1.29
N PHE A 43 2.45 -5.96 1.56
CA PHE A 43 3.40 -6.84 2.21
C PHE A 43 2.94 -7.27 3.61
N LEU A 44 2.31 -6.36 4.37
CA LEU A 44 1.74 -6.63 5.69
C LEU A 44 0.35 -7.30 5.64
N GLY A 45 -0.13 -7.71 4.45
CA GLY A 45 -1.36 -8.47 4.29
C GLY A 45 -2.63 -7.66 4.06
N MET A 46 -2.53 -6.35 3.77
CA MET A 46 -3.71 -5.56 3.37
C MET A 46 -4.34 -6.16 2.11
N ASN A 47 -5.67 -6.29 2.12
CA ASN A 47 -6.38 -6.84 0.98
C ASN A 47 -6.32 -5.88 -0.20
N VAL A 48 -5.87 -6.38 -1.37
CA VAL A 48 -5.87 -5.67 -2.65
C VAL A 48 -7.22 -5.01 -2.97
N LEU A 49 -8.34 -5.61 -2.56
CA LEU A 49 -9.67 -5.07 -2.78
C LEU A 49 -9.90 -3.72 -2.09
N GLU A 50 -9.21 -3.43 -0.98
CA GLU A 50 -9.32 -2.13 -0.29
C GLU A 50 -8.83 -1.01 -1.21
N PHE A 51 -7.68 -1.18 -1.88
CA PHE A 51 -7.11 -0.22 -2.83
C PHE A 51 -7.98 -0.01 -4.08
N LYS A 52 -8.76 -1.02 -4.47
CA LYS A 52 -9.66 -0.93 -5.64
C LYS A 52 -10.95 -0.18 -5.31
N LYS A 53 -11.46 -0.36 -4.08
CA LYS A 53 -12.76 0.18 -3.64
C LYS A 53 -12.64 1.60 -3.11
N ASP A 54 -11.56 1.89 -2.38
CA ASP A 54 -11.37 3.18 -1.73
C ASP A 54 -11.30 4.31 -2.79
N SER A 55 -12.02 5.40 -2.50
CA SER A 55 -12.14 6.56 -3.38
C SER A 55 -10.87 7.39 -3.45
N ASP A 56 -10.00 7.31 -2.43
CA ASP A 56 -8.80 8.13 -2.34
C ASP A 56 -7.82 7.82 -3.47
N PHE A 57 -7.88 6.61 -4.03
CA PHE A 57 -7.07 6.19 -5.18
C PHE A 57 -7.65 6.57 -6.54
N TYR A 58 -8.77 7.30 -6.62
CA TYR A 58 -9.46 7.60 -7.89
C TYR A 58 -8.51 8.17 -8.96
N ALA A 59 -7.65 9.13 -8.58
CA ALA A 59 -6.67 9.75 -9.47
C ALA A 59 -5.60 8.78 -10.02
N PHE A 60 -5.42 7.62 -9.37
CA PHE A 60 -4.40 6.63 -9.71
C PHE A 60 -4.96 5.34 -10.30
N ARG A 61 -6.29 5.19 -10.45
CA ARG A 61 -6.89 3.94 -10.98
C ARG A 61 -6.47 3.59 -12.40
N SER A 62 -6.08 4.59 -13.19
CA SER A 62 -5.55 4.43 -14.54
C SER A 62 -4.02 4.45 -14.59
N ASP A 63 -3.33 4.65 -13.46
CA ASP A 63 -1.88 4.70 -13.41
C ASP A 63 -1.27 3.29 -13.57
N PRO A 64 -0.37 3.08 -14.54
CA PRO A 64 0.14 1.74 -14.84
C PRO A 64 0.97 1.14 -13.70
N ASP A 65 1.66 1.94 -12.90
CA ASP A 65 2.45 1.45 -11.77
C ASP A 65 1.56 1.02 -10.62
N PHE A 66 0.51 1.80 -10.34
CA PHE A 66 -0.51 1.43 -9.36
C PHE A 66 -1.24 0.15 -9.76
N ILE A 67 -1.69 0.07 -11.01
CA ILE A 67 -2.33 -1.12 -11.58
C ILE A 67 -1.41 -2.34 -11.45
N ARG A 68 -0.13 -2.22 -11.83
CA ARG A 68 0.84 -3.32 -11.71
C ARG A 68 0.99 -3.77 -10.27
N MET A 69 1.04 -2.85 -9.32
CA MET A 69 1.20 -3.15 -7.90
C MET A 69 0.01 -3.93 -7.32
N ILE A 70 -1.22 -3.51 -7.62
CA ILE A 70 -2.43 -4.14 -7.05
C ILE A 70 -2.93 -5.34 -7.87
N ARG A 71 -2.39 -5.56 -9.08
CA ARG A 71 -2.65 -6.76 -9.89
C ARG A 71 -1.59 -7.84 -9.70
N ALA A 72 -0.36 -7.45 -9.34
CA ALA A 72 0.57 -8.41 -8.79
C ALA A 72 -0.14 -9.05 -7.59
N ARG A 73 -0.44 -10.34 -7.69
CA ARG A 73 -0.67 -11.08 -6.46
C ARG A 73 0.56 -10.80 -5.60
N PRO A 74 0.45 -10.63 -4.26
CA PRO A 74 1.59 -11.01 -3.46
C PRO A 74 1.88 -12.41 -3.97
N ALA A 75 3.06 -12.62 -4.57
CA ALA A 75 3.44 -13.98 -4.90
C ALA A 75 3.16 -14.75 -3.61
N LEU A 76 2.25 -15.71 -3.68
CA LEU A 76 2.24 -16.78 -2.70
C LEU A 76 3.61 -17.40 -2.92
N ASP A 77 4.58 -16.84 -2.22
CA ASP A 77 5.88 -17.41 -2.15
C ASP A 77 5.66 -18.67 -1.33
N LEU A 78 5.43 -19.77 -2.04
CA LEU A 78 5.20 -21.07 -1.45
C LEU A 78 6.41 -21.50 -0.60
N SER A 79 7.57 -20.84 -0.73
CA SER A 79 8.71 -21.04 0.17
C SER A 79 8.53 -20.43 1.56
N LEU A 80 7.51 -19.59 1.78
CA LEU A 80 7.14 -19.04 3.09
C LEU A 80 6.02 -19.85 3.78
N ILE A 81 5.48 -20.87 3.12
CA ILE A 81 4.54 -21.81 3.75
C ILE A 81 5.38 -22.95 4.35
N PRO A 82 5.42 -23.12 5.68
CA PRO A 82 6.14 -24.24 6.29
C PRO A 82 5.56 -25.58 5.77
N PRO A 83 6.40 -26.58 5.45
CA PRO A 83 5.92 -27.87 4.99
C PRO A 83 5.05 -28.54 6.06
N ILE A 84 3.99 -29.22 5.61
CA ILE A 84 3.10 -30.06 6.43
C ILE A 84 3.86 -31.31 6.87
#